data_AF-A0A200QDU8-F1
#
_entry.id   AF-A0A200QDU8-F1
#
_cell.length_a   1.000
_cell.length_b   1.000
_cell.length_c   1.000
_cell.angle_alpha   90.00
_cell.angle_beta   90.00
_cell.angle_gamma   90.00
#
_symmetry.space_group_name_H-M   'P 1'
#
loop_
_entity.id
_entity.type
_entity.pdbx_description
1 polymer ?
#
loop_
_entity_poly.entity_id
_entity_poly.type
_entity_poly.pdbx_seq_one_letter_code
_entity_poly.pdbx_strand_id
1 'polypeptide(L)'
;MAANGNASGGGSGYAINLENFNKRLKAFYSHWTEHKTDFWGSSDALVIATPPASDDLRYLKSSALNMWLLGLEFPETIMVFMDKQIHYLCSQKKASLLEVLRKDTKNAVGAETVMHVKAKNDDGTAKMDDILQSVLLGAIDGFLVLTMFEIP
;
A
#
# COMPACT_ATOMS: atom_id res chain seq x y z
N MET A 1 12.03 -9.35 -48.28
CA MET A 1 12.89 -8.34 -47.60
C MET A 1 11.96 -7.41 -46.86
N ALA A 2 12.09 -7.38 -45.53
CA ALA A 2 11.07 -6.96 -44.57
C ALA A 2 10.76 -5.44 -44.57
N ALA A 3 9.50 -5.11 -44.26
CA ALA A 3 9.04 -3.78 -43.94
C ALA A 3 9.53 -3.38 -42.55
N ASN A 4 10.28 -2.27 -42.46
CA ASN A 4 10.80 -1.74 -41.20
C ASN A 4 9.73 -0.83 -40.57
N GLY A 5 8.80 -1.43 -39.83
CA GLY A 5 7.87 -0.71 -38.98
C GLY A 5 8.62 -0.15 -37.77
N ASN A 6 8.87 1.15 -37.76
CA ASN A 6 9.31 1.87 -36.58
C ASN A 6 8.17 1.88 -35.56
N ALA A 7 8.16 0.89 -34.65
CA ALA A 7 7.27 0.90 -33.51
C ALA A 7 7.76 1.98 -32.55
N SER A 8 7.12 3.15 -32.63
CA SER A 8 7.19 4.20 -31.63
C SER A 8 6.95 3.58 -30.26
N GLY A 9 8.00 3.58 -29.43
CA GLY A 9 7.93 3.16 -28.03
C GLY A 9 6.92 4.01 -27.28
N GLY A 10 5.69 3.50 -27.18
CA GLY A 10 4.61 4.10 -26.42
C GLY A 10 4.95 4.04 -24.94
N GLY A 11 5.33 5.18 -24.37
CA GLY A 11 5.39 5.37 -22.93
C GLY A 11 3.99 5.31 -22.34
N SER A 12 3.43 4.12 -22.13
CA SER A 12 2.37 3.93 -21.13
C SER A 12 3.06 3.89 -19.76
N GLY A 13 3.46 5.07 -19.28
CA GLY A 13 4.15 5.25 -18.02
C GLY A 13 3.28 4.77 -16.85
N TYR A 14 3.83 3.89 -16.03
CA TYR A 14 3.25 3.50 -14.75
C TYR A 14 3.13 4.76 -13.86
N ALA A 15 1.97 5.41 -13.87
CA ALA A 15 1.71 6.64 -13.14
C ALA A 15 0.44 6.50 -12.31
N ILE A 16 0.54 6.87 -11.03
CA ILE A 16 -0.60 6.85 -10.10
C ILE A 16 -1.45 8.09 -10.36
N ASN A 17 -2.77 7.92 -10.50
CA ASN A 17 -3.70 9.04 -10.59
C ASN A 17 -3.93 9.63 -9.19
N LEU A 18 -3.27 10.76 -8.90
CA LEU A 18 -3.29 11.41 -7.58
C LEU A 18 -4.68 11.90 -7.16
N GLU A 19 -5.52 12.32 -8.10
CA GLU A 19 -6.89 12.75 -7.81
C GLU A 19 -7.75 11.59 -7.30
N ASN A 20 -7.71 10.46 -8.03
CA ASN A 20 -8.40 9.25 -7.63
C ASN A 20 -7.84 8.69 -6.32
N PHE A 21 -6.51 8.71 -6.14
CA PHE A 21 -5.88 8.31 -4.88
C PHE A 21 -6.39 9.14 -3.70
N ASN A 22 -6.36 10.47 -3.78
CA ASN A 22 -6.88 11.35 -2.72
C ASN A 22 -8.34 11.05 -2.38
N LYS A 23 -9.19 10.97 -3.41
CA LYS A 23 -10.63 10.72 -3.24
C LYS A 23 -10.88 9.37 -2.55
N ARG A 24 -10.19 8.33 -3.00
CA ARG A 24 -10.35 6.96 -2.49
C ARG A 24 -9.73 6.79 -1.11
N LEU A 25 -8.58 7.41 -0.84
CA LEU A 25 -7.96 7.40 0.48
C LEU A 25 -8.84 8.07 1.53
N LYS A 26 -9.45 9.22 1.21
CA LYS A 26 -10.43 9.88 2.08
C LYS A 26 -11.63 8.97 2.35
N ALA A 27 -12.22 8.40 1.32
CA ALA A 27 -13.35 7.49 1.47
C ALA A 27 -13.00 6.26 2.33
N PHE A 28 -11.78 5.72 2.15
CA PHE A 28 -11.26 4.61 2.93
C PHE A 28 -11.13 4.97 4.42
N TYR A 29 -10.46 6.07 4.75
CA TYR A 29 -10.30 6.52 6.14
C TYR A 29 -11.63 6.92 6.78
N SER A 30 -12.49 7.66 6.09
CA SER A 30 -13.82 8.03 6.61
C SER A 30 -14.64 6.79 6.96
N HIS A 31 -14.72 5.81 6.05
CA HIS A 31 -15.45 4.57 6.32
C HIS A 31 -14.79 3.73 7.43
N TRP A 32 -13.46 3.73 7.52
CA TRP A 32 -12.73 3.08 8.60
C TRP A 32 -13.06 3.70 9.96
N THR A 33 -12.97 5.02 10.08
CA THR A 33 -13.24 5.73 11.33
C THR A 33 -14.72 5.65 11.73
N GLU A 34 -15.65 5.86 10.79
CA GLU A 34 -17.10 5.86 11.07
C GLU A 34 -17.64 4.49 11.47
N HIS A 35 -17.07 3.41 10.93
CA HIS A 35 -17.53 2.05 11.18
C HIS A 35 -16.49 1.17 11.86
N LYS A 36 -15.61 1.78 12.66
CA LYS A 36 -14.44 1.12 13.27
C LYS A 36 -14.82 -0.16 14.02
N THR A 37 -15.92 -0.15 14.78
CA THR A 37 -16.40 -1.32 15.54
C THR A 37 -17.11 -2.37 14.68
N ASP A 38 -17.93 -1.92 13.73
CA ASP A 38 -18.90 -2.79 13.07
C ASP A 38 -18.30 -3.56 11.89
N PHE A 39 -17.37 -2.94 11.15
CA PHE A 39 -16.76 -3.52 9.95
C PHE A 39 -15.24 -3.71 10.05
N TRP A 40 -14.58 -2.98 10.95
CA TRP A 40 -13.10 -2.96 11.04
C TRP A 40 -12.56 -3.57 12.32
N GLY A 41 -13.38 -4.30 13.08
CA GLY A 41 -12.93 -5.08 14.24
C GLY A 41 -12.24 -4.25 15.33
N SER A 42 -12.55 -2.96 15.41
CA SER A 42 -11.88 -1.99 16.28
C SER A 42 -10.38 -1.79 16.00
N SER A 43 -9.89 -2.14 14.80
CA SER A 43 -8.46 -2.05 14.44
C SER A 43 -7.91 -0.63 14.51
N ASP A 44 -6.75 -0.46 15.16
CA ASP A 44 -5.94 0.77 15.16
C ASP A 44 -4.98 0.87 13.95
N ALA A 45 -4.72 -0.25 13.28
CA ALA A 45 -3.92 -0.32 12.07
C ALA A 45 -4.49 -1.36 11.10
N LEU A 46 -4.37 -1.09 9.80
CA LEU A 46 -4.76 -2.00 8.73
C LEU A 46 -3.53 -2.36 7.89
N VAL A 47 -3.31 -3.65 7.66
CA VAL A 47 -2.14 -4.16 6.92
C VAL A 47 -2.58 -4.86 5.64
N ILE A 48 -2.01 -4.44 4.53
CA ILE A 48 -2.21 -5.06 3.22
C ILE A 48 -0.87 -5.62 2.77
N ALA A 49 -0.73 -6.94 2.84
CA ALA A 49 0.39 -7.67 2.27
C ALA A 49 -0.01 -8.16 0.88
N THR A 50 0.82 -7.85 -0.12
CA THR A 50 0.67 -8.37 -1.48
C THR A 50 1.83 -9.33 -1.73
N PRO A 51 1.57 -10.63 -1.97
CA PRO A 51 2.60 -11.63 -2.19
C PRO A 51 3.32 -11.41 -3.54
N PRO A 52 4.37 -12.19 -3.84
CA PRO A 52 4.91 -12.25 -5.19
C PRO A 52 3.84 -12.60 -6.23
N ALA A 53 4.01 -12.12 -7.45
CA ALA A 53 3.12 -12.47 -8.56
C ALA A 53 3.14 -13.99 -8.79
N SER A 54 1.96 -14.59 -8.92
CA SER A 54 1.77 -16.00 -9.22
C SER A 54 0.61 -16.16 -10.21
N ASP A 55 0.77 -17.04 -11.18
CA ASP A 55 -0.26 -17.33 -12.20
C ASP A 55 -1.52 -17.99 -11.60
N ASP A 56 -1.41 -18.56 -10.40
CA ASP A 56 -2.53 -19.20 -9.68
C ASP A 56 -3.34 -18.22 -8.81
N LEU A 57 -2.80 -17.03 -8.51
CA LEU A 57 -3.40 -16.07 -7.57
C LEU A 57 -4.15 -14.97 -8.32
N ARG A 58 -5.31 -15.30 -8.91
CA ARG A 58 -6.05 -14.36 -9.77
C ARG A 58 -6.95 -13.35 -9.04
N TYR A 59 -7.25 -13.54 -7.74
CA TYR A 59 -8.22 -12.69 -7.03
C TYR A 59 -7.80 -12.39 -5.59
N LEU A 60 -6.62 -11.80 -5.43
CA LEU A 60 -6.17 -11.32 -4.13
C LEU A 60 -6.88 -10.01 -3.79
N LYS A 61 -7.51 -9.99 -2.61
CA LYS A 61 -8.16 -8.78 -2.09
C LYS A 61 -7.14 -7.64 -1.90
N SER A 62 -5.90 -7.97 -1.56
CA SER A 62 -4.78 -7.02 -1.54
C SER A 62 -4.50 -6.40 -2.91
N SER A 63 -4.42 -7.20 -3.98
CA SER A 63 -4.27 -6.70 -5.35
C SER A 63 -5.46 -5.87 -5.82
N ALA A 64 -6.68 -6.28 -5.49
CA ALA A 64 -7.89 -5.49 -5.80
C ALA A 64 -7.86 -4.13 -5.10
N LEU A 65 -7.41 -4.07 -3.85
CA LEU A 65 -7.27 -2.84 -3.10
C LEU A 65 -6.14 -1.95 -3.63
N ASN A 66 -5.01 -2.53 -4.06
CA ASN A 66 -3.96 -1.79 -4.77
C ASN A 66 -4.50 -1.16 -6.06
N MET A 67 -5.23 -1.93 -6.86
CA MET A 67 -5.82 -1.44 -8.10
C MET A 67 -6.89 -0.36 -7.85
N TRP A 68 -7.73 -0.55 -6.83
CA TRP A 68 -8.71 0.45 -6.43
C TRP A 68 -8.02 1.69 -5.88
N LEU A 69 -7.06 1.61 -4.97
CA LEU A 69 -6.49 2.80 -4.34
C LEU A 69 -5.48 3.53 -5.24
N LEU A 70 -4.60 2.78 -5.92
CA LEU A 70 -3.43 3.30 -6.62
C LEU A 70 -3.51 3.16 -8.15
N GLY A 71 -4.44 2.36 -8.67
CA GLY A 71 -4.55 2.08 -10.10
C GLY A 71 -3.42 1.20 -10.64
N LEU A 72 -2.58 0.65 -9.77
CA LEU A 72 -1.43 -0.18 -10.08
C LEU A 72 -1.31 -1.28 -9.04
N GLU A 73 -0.81 -2.44 -9.45
CA GLU A 73 -0.52 -3.53 -8.54
C GLU A 73 0.93 -3.46 -8.04
N PHE A 74 1.11 -3.68 -6.74
CA PHE A 74 2.42 -3.68 -6.10
C PHE A 74 2.67 -5.05 -5.46
N PRO A 75 3.11 -6.07 -6.24
CA PRO A 75 3.50 -7.37 -5.66
C PRO A 75 4.66 -7.19 -4.68
N GLU A 76 4.92 -8.16 -3.80
CA GLU A 76 5.98 -8.10 -2.79
C GLU A 76 6.03 -6.76 -2.04
N THR A 77 4.86 -6.28 -1.60
CA THR A 77 4.71 -4.99 -0.92
C THR A 77 3.80 -5.13 0.28
N ILE A 78 4.22 -4.56 1.40
CA ILE A 78 3.39 -4.43 2.60
C ILE A 78 3.03 -2.95 2.75
N MET A 79 1.76 -2.66 2.92
CA MET A 79 1.25 -1.33 3.23
C MET A 79 0.55 -1.36 4.58
N VAL A 80 0.93 -0.47 5.50
CA VAL A 80 0.34 -0.37 6.84
C VAL A 80 -0.28 1.00 7.01
N PHE A 81 -1.59 1.04 7.18
CA PHE A 81 -2.39 2.25 7.35
C PHE A 81 -2.66 2.44 8.84
N MET A 82 -2.33 3.63 9.35
CA MET A 82 -2.59 4.06 10.72
C MET A 82 -3.15 5.49 10.70
N ASP A 83 -3.64 5.96 11.84
CA ASP A 83 -4.22 7.31 11.95
C ASP A 83 -3.22 8.42 11.59
N LYS A 84 -1.96 8.27 12.01
CA LYS A 84 -0.93 9.32 11.86
C LYS A 84 0.11 9.01 10.79
N GLN A 85 0.25 7.75 10.38
CA GLN A 85 1.28 7.35 9.42
C GLN A 85 0.79 6.24 8.50
N ILE A 86 1.32 6.22 7.28
CA ILE A 86 1.17 5.10 6.35
C ILE A 86 2.56 4.59 6.00
N HIS A 87 2.84 3.34 6.33
CA HIS A 87 4.13 2.69 6.05
C HIS A 87 4.05 1.84 4.79
N TYR A 88 5.11 1.86 3.99
CA TYR A 88 5.24 1.03 2.80
C TYR A 88 6.57 0.28 2.84
N LEU A 89 6.55 -1.04 2.90
CA LEU A 89 7.72 -1.91 2.74
C LEU A 89 7.74 -2.47 1.32
N CYS A 90 8.73 -2.06 0.52
CA CYS A 90 8.83 -2.52 -0.86
C CYS A 90 10.25 -2.36 -1.43
N SER A 91 10.47 -2.83 -2.66
CA SER A 91 11.74 -2.60 -3.39
C SER A 91 11.97 -1.11 -3.69
N GLN A 92 13.23 -0.71 -3.90
CA GLN A 92 13.61 0.67 -4.24
C GLN A 92 12.81 1.25 -5.42
N LYS A 93 12.58 0.45 -6.47
CA LYS A 93 11.83 0.88 -7.66
C LYS A 93 10.39 1.27 -7.32
N LYS A 94 9.74 0.48 -6.47
CA LYS A 94 8.34 0.70 -6.02
C LYS A 94 8.26 1.89 -5.08
N ALA A 95 9.24 2.03 -4.17
CA ALA A 95 9.32 3.17 -3.27
C ALA A 95 9.37 4.49 -4.05
N SER A 96 10.16 4.57 -5.13
CA SER A 96 10.21 5.76 -5.99
C SER A 96 8.87 6.09 -6.66
N LEU A 97 8.04 5.09 -6.97
CA LEU A 97 6.69 5.31 -7.52
C LEU A 97 5.70 5.75 -6.45
N LEU A 98 5.84 5.27 -5.22
CA LEU A 98 4.95 5.58 -4.10
C LEU A 98 5.30 6.90 -3.40
N GLU A 99 6.55 7.37 -3.52
CA GLU A 99 7.03 8.59 -2.85
C GLU A 99 6.22 9.83 -3.28
N VAL A 100 5.71 9.84 -4.52
CA VAL A 100 4.86 10.93 -5.04
C VAL A 100 3.57 11.12 -4.22
N LEU A 101 3.12 10.08 -3.52
CA LEU A 101 1.90 10.11 -2.71
C LEU A 101 2.09 10.88 -1.40
N ARG A 102 3.32 11.12 -0.94
CA ARG A 102 3.59 11.70 0.39
C ARG A 102 2.78 12.97 0.66
N LYS A 103 2.76 13.90 -0.30
CA LYS A 103 2.04 15.17 -0.17
C LYS A 103 0.53 14.95 -0.14
N ASP A 104 0.03 14.10 -1.02
CA ASP A 104 -1.39 13.80 -1.16
C ASP A 104 -1.94 13.04 0.05
N THR A 105 -1.20 12.08 0.59
CA THR A 105 -1.53 11.40 1.85
C THR A 105 -1.72 12.40 2.98
N LYS A 106 -0.76 13.31 3.17
CA LYS A 106 -0.83 14.34 4.20
C LYS A 106 -2.01 15.28 4.02
N ASN A 107 -2.28 15.71 2.78
CA ASN A 107 -3.40 16.60 2.48
C ASN A 107 -4.76 15.89 2.60
N ALA A 108 -4.81 14.60 2.30
CA ALA A 108 -6.06 13.84 2.25
C ALA A 108 -6.54 13.47 3.65
N VAL A 109 -5.64 12.93 4.47
CA VAL A 109 -5.99 12.29 5.75
C VAL A 109 -5.08 12.71 6.91
N GLY A 110 -4.13 13.63 6.69
CA GLY A 110 -3.24 14.12 7.74
C GLY A 110 -2.12 13.15 8.13
N ALA A 111 -2.04 11.98 7.51
CA ALA A 111 -1.03 10.97 7.82
C ALA A 111 0.31 11.24 7.11
N GLU A 112 1.41 10.94 7.79
CA GLU A 112 2.76 10.99 7.23
C GLU A 112 3.09 9.69 6.48
N THR A 113 3.76 9.79 5.33
CA THR A 113 4.18 8.62 4.57
C THR A 113 5.58 8.18 5.00
N VAL A 114 5.76 6.90 5.30
CA VAL A 114 7.05 6.31 5.72
C VAL A 114 7.43 5.19 4.77
N MET A 115 8.59 5.30 4.12
CA MET A 115 9.09 4.30 3.17
C MET A 115 10.14 3.42 3.83
N HIS A 116 9.97 2.11 3.68
CA HIS A 116 10.89 1.07 4.12
C HIS A 116 11.40 0.31 2.90
N VAL A 117 12.61 0.64 2.44
CA VAL A 117 13.14 0.08 1.19
C VAL A 117 13.86 -1.25 1.44
N LYS A 118 13.28 -2.36 0.99
CA LYS A 118 13.91 -3.68 1.03
C LYS A 118 14.97 -3.81 -0.06
N ALA A 119 16.24 -4.02 0.33
CA ALA A 119 17.33 -4.27 -0.61
C ALA A 119 17.25 -5.70 -1.20
N LYS A 120 17.99 -5.95 -2.28
CA LYS A 120 17.94 -7.24 -3.00
C LYS A 120 18.38 -8.44 -2.14
N ASN A 121 19.32 -8.23 -1.22
CA ASN A 121 19.88 -9.26 -0.35
C ASN A 121 19.40 -9.10 1.12
N ASP A 122 18.29 -8.40 1.31
CA ASP A 122 17.67 -8.12 2.61
C ASP A 122 16.32 -8.84 2.65
N ASP A 123 16.05 -9.53 3.76
CA ASP A 123 14.81 -10.28 3.99
C ASP A 123 13.67 -9.36 4.47
N GLY A 124 13.96 -8.12 4.83
CA GLY A 124 13.00 -7.14 5.30
C GLY A 124 12.68 -7.23 6.80
N THR A 125 13.27 -8.17 7.53
CA THR A 125 12.92 -8.45 8.94
C THR A 125 13.08 -7.22 9.82
N ALA A 126 14.25 -6.57 9.79
CA ALA A 126 14.51 -5.37 10.59
C ALA A 126 13.54 -4.21 10.29
N LYS A 127 13.10 -4.08 9.03
CA LYS A 127 12.13 -3.04 8.63
C LYS A 127 10.72 -3.39 9.10
N MET A 128 10.38 -4.67 9.11
CA MET A 128 9.12 -5.13 9.69
C MET A 128 9.10 -4.87 11.19
N ASP A 129 10.21 -5.09 11.90
CA ASP A 129 10.35 -4.75 13.32
C ASP A 129 10.13 -3.26 13.57
N ASP A 130 10.70 -2.37 12.74
CA ASP A 130 10.47 -0.92 12.82
C ASP A 130 8.99 -0.54 12.61
N ILE A 131 8.31 -1.22 11.68
CA ILE A 131 6.87 -1.02 11.43
C ILE A 131 6.05 -1.48 12.64
N LEU A 132 6.32 -2.68 13.15
CA LEU A 132 5.63 -3.22 14.31
C LEU A 132 5.84 -2.33 15.54
N GLN A 133 7.06 -1.83 15.75
CA GLN A 133 7.34 -0.88 16.82
C GLN A 133 6.52 0.41 16.65
N SER A 134 6.42 0.93 15.41
CA SER A 134 5.61 2.12 15.11
C SER A 134 4.13 1.89 15.40
N VAL A 135 3.59 0.71 15.03
CA VAL A 135 2.21 0.31 15.33
C VAL A 135 1.98 0.19 16.85
N LEU A 136 2.90 -0.43 17.58
CA LEU A 136 2.82 -0.60 19.04
C LEU A 136 2.85 0.75 19.78
N LEU A 137 3.64 1.71 19.29
CA LEU A 137 3.69 3.06 19.85
C LEU A 137 2.48 3.92 19.45
N GLY A 138 1.82 3.58 18.34
CA GLY A 138 0.65 4.29 17.81
C GLY A 138 -0.70 3.77 18.32
N ALA A 139 -0.78 2.51 18.76
CA ALA A 139 -2.01 1.90 19.25
C ALA A 139 -2.36 2.40 20.66
N ILE A 140 -3.59 2.86 20.83
CA ILE A 140 -4.08 3.41 22.10
C ILE A 140 -4.59 2.34 23.06
N ASP A 141 -4.98 1.15 22.58
CA ASP A 141 -5.58 0.09 23.42
C ASP A 141 -5.08 -1.35 23.14
N GLY A 142 -3.92 -1.51 22.50
CA GLY A 142 -3.16 -2.77 22.54
C GLY A 142 -3.77 -3.99 21.85
N PHE A 143 -4.75 -3.83 20.95
CA PHE A 143 -5.34 -4.95 20.21
C PHE A 143 -5.09 -4.84 18.70
N LEU A 144 -4.17 -5.67 18.21
CA LEU A 144 -3.84 -5.76 16.80
C LEU A 144 -4.79 -6.73 16.10
N VAL A 145 -5.92 -6.25 15.57
CA VAL A 145 -6.67 -7.03 14.56
C VAL A 145 -5.99 -6.83 13.22
N LEU A 146 -5.04 -7.72 12.94
CA LEU A 146 -4.47 -7.95 11.62
C LEU A 146 -5.56 -8.54 10.73
N THR A 147 -6.33 -7.69 10.04
CA THR A 147 -7.02 -8.13 8.83
C THR A 147 -5.97 -8.24 7.73
N MET A 148 -5.18 -9.31 7.77
CA MET A 148 -4.43 -9.71 6.58
C MET A 148 -5.48 -9.94 5.50
N PHE A 149 -5.49 -9.08 4.47
CA PHE A 149 -6.19 -9.38 3.22
C PHE A 149 -5.44 -10.45 2.43
N GLU A 150 -5.07 -11.53 3.11
CA GLU A 150 -4.67 -12.82 2.56
C GLU A 150 -5.50 -13.86 3.31
N ILE A 151 -6.57 -14.32 2.67
CA ILE A 151 -7.31 -15.52 3.05
C ILE A 151 -7.85 -16.13 1.75
N PRO A 152 -7.68 -17.43 1.49
CA PRO A 152 -6.47 -18.28 1.54
C PRO A 152 -5.86 -18.50 0.14
#